data_AF-A0A8T7ADN0-F1
#
_entry.id   AF-A0A8T7ADN0-F1
#
_cell.length_a   1.000
_cell.length_b   1.000
_cell.length_c   1.000
_cell.angle_alpha   90.00
_cell.angle_beta   90.00
_cell.angle_gamma   90.00
#
_symmetry.space_group_name_H-M   'P 1'
#
loop_
_entity.id
_entity.type
_entity.pdbx_description
1 polymer ?
#
loop_
_entity_poly.entity_id
_entity_poly.type
_entity_poly.pdbx_seq_one_letter_code
_entity_poly.pdbx_strand_id
1 'polypeptide(L)' 'MKNLPVVATVPRKYRSYIREKAIDRARTRIIIAGSNPMQFSQEDLEVVVREEEDKIKSSIKEKGLLAVLALFGLNLFG' A
#
# COMPACT_ATOMS: atom_id res chain seq x y z
N MET A 1 11.85 -10.25 -24.33
CA MET A 1 11.27 -10.48 -23.00
C MET A 1 11.70 -9.32 -22.11
N LYS A 2 10.78 -8.45 -21.70
CA LYS A 2 11.14 -7.27 -20.89
C LYS A 2 11.46 -7.76 -19.47
N ASN A 3 12.72 -7.63 -19.07
CA ASN A 3 13.18 -7.85 -17.70
C ASN A 3 12.49 -6.82 -16.80
N LEU A 4 11.40 -7.23 -16.15
CA LEU A 4 10.84 -6.47 -15.05
C LEU A 4 11.86 -6.55 -13.90
N PRO A 5 12.25 -5.41 -13.30
CA PRO A 5 13.15 -5.43 -12.16
C PRO A 5 12.53 -6.31 -11.08
N VAL A 6 13.36 -7.10 -10.39
CA VAL A 6 13.02 -7.99 -9.26
C VAL A 6 12.60 -7.17 -8.03
N VAL A 7 11.72 -6.18 -8.23
CA VAL A 7 11.03 -5.48 -7.16
C VAL A 7 9.94 -6.43 -6.71
N ALA A 8 10.26 -7.15 -5.63
CA ALA A 8 9.49 -8.23 -5.05
C ALA A 8 7.98 -7.95 -5.09
N THR A 9 7.26 -8.75 -5.88
CA THR A 9 5.81 -8.82 -5.78
C THR A 9 5.46 -9.26 -4.35
N VAL A 10 4.43 -8.65 -3.75
CA VAL A 10 3.99 -9.05 -2.41
C VAL A 10 3.62 -10.54 -2.46
N PRO A 11 4.17 -11.38 -1.55
CA PRO A 11 3.84 -12.79 -1.49
C PRO A 11 2.32 -12.99 -1.38
N ARG A 12 1.80 -13.98 -2.12
CA ARG A 12 0.34 -14.21 -2.21
C ARG A 12 -0.32 -14.34 -0.83
N LYS A 13 0.37 -14.92 0.14
CA LYS A 13 -0.05 -15.05 1.55
C LYS A 13 -0.37 -13.73 2.26
N TYR A 14 0.26 -12.62 1.87
CA TYR A 14 0.04 -11.31 2.50
C TYR A 14 -0.95 -10.43 1.73
N ARG A 15 -1.46 -10.88 0.57
CA ARG A 15 -2.36 -10.07 -0.25
C ARG A 15 -3.67 -9.77 0.48
N SER A 16 -4.26 -10.75 1.17
CA SER A 16 -5.47 -10.55 1.96
C SER A 16 -5.25 -9.53 3.08
N TYR A 17 -4.11 -9.63 3.77
CA TYR A 17 -3.76 -8.66 4.83
C TYR A 17 -3.59 -7.23 4.30
N ILE A 18 -2.93 -7.06 3.14
CA ILE A 18 -2.82 -5.74 2.50
C ILE A 18 -4.19 -5.23 2.08
N ARG A 19 -5.04 -6.09 1.53
CA ARG A 19 -6.40 -5.76 1.12
C ARG A 19 -7.24 -5.28 2.30
N GLU A 20 -7.28 -6.04 3.39
CA GLU A 20 -8.01 -5.69 4.62
C GLU A 20 -7.53 -4.34 5.16
N LYS A 21 -6.22 -4.16 5.26
CA LYS A 21 -5.62 -2.88 5.69
C LYS A 21 -5.97 -1.72 4.76
N ALA A 22 -6.04 -1.95 3.45
CA ALA A 22 -6.42 -0.94 2.48
C ALA A 22 -7.90 -0.55 2.63
N ILE A 23 -8.78 -1.52 2.89
CA ILE A 23 -10.20 -1.27 3.17
C ILE A 23 -10.36 -0.37 4.41
N ASP A 24 -9.63 -0.66 5.48
CA ASP A 24 -9.71 0.14 6.71
C ASP A 24 -9.17 1.57 6.51
N ARG A 25 -8.09 1.71 5.74
CA ARG A 25 -7.55 3.03 5.36
C ARG A 25 -8.51 3.81 4.46
N ALA A 26 -9.14 3.15 3.50
CA ALA A 26 -10.11 3.76 2.61
C ALA A 26 -11.32 4.29 3.40
N ARG A 27 -11.87 3.47 4.31
CA ARG A 27 -12.94 3.89 5.23
C ARG A 27 -12.54 5.12 6.04
N THR A 28 -11.35 5.06 6.64
CA THR A 28 -10.80 6.17 7.44
C THR A 28 -10.66 7.45 6.61
N ARG A 29 -10.10 7.35 5.39
CA ARG A 29 -9.91 8.48 4.48
C ARG A 29 -11.24 9.10 4.05
N ILE A 30 -12.24 8.28 3.74
CA ILE A 30 -13.58 8.75 3.36
C ILE A 30 -14.24 9.51 4.52
N ILE A 31 -14.18 8.95 5.73
CA ILE A 31 -14.73 9.58 6.94
C ILE A 31 -14.03 10.92 7.24
N ILE A 32 -12.69 10.96 7.17
CA ILE A 32 -11.91 12.18 7.40
C ILE A 32 -12.23 13.25 6.35
N ALA A 33 -12.55 12.86 5.11
CA ALA A 33 -12.98 13.79 4.07
C ALA A 33 -14.40 14.34 4.27
N GLY A 34 -15.10 13.96 5.35
CA GLY A 34 -16.47 14.39 5.64
C GLY A 34 -17.54 13.60 4.87
N SER A 35 -17.15 12.52 4.20
CA SER A 35 -18.05 11.69 3.40
C SER A 35 -18.45 10.43 4.15
N ASN A 36 -19.62 9.86 3.82
CA ASN A 36 -20.06 8.57 4.38
C ASN A 36 -19.70 7.42 3.43
N PRO A 37 -18.90 6.42 3.85
CA PRO A 37 -18.55 5.25 3.03
C PRO A 37 -19.76 4.50 2.48
N MET A 38 -20.90 4.55 3.17
CA MET A 38 -22.14 3.88 2.77
C MET A 38 -22.84 4.54 1.58
N GLN A 39 -22.44 5.76 1.21
CA GLN A 39 -23.01 6.51 0.08
C GLN A 39 -22.25 6.26 -1.23
N PHE A 40 -21.14 5.55 -1.19
CA PHE A 40 -20.33 5.26 -2.37
C PHE A 40 -20.89 4.02 -3.09
N SER A 41 -20.78 4.03 -4.42
CA SER A 41 -21.00 2.81 -5.20
C SER A 41 -19.91 1.76 -4.88
N GLN A 42 -20.19 0.50 -5.22
CA GLN A 42 -19.20 -0.56 -5.03
C GLN A 42 -17.94 -0.30 -5.88
N GLU A 43 -18.12 0.21 -7.10
CA GLU A 43 -17.06 0.56 -8.02
C GLU A 43 -16.19 1.70 -7.48
N ASP A 44 -16.79 2.75 -6.92
CA ASP A 44 -16.05 3.88 -6.36
C ASP A 44 -15.27 3.46 -5.10
N LEU A 45 -15.86 2.63 -4.23
CA LEU A 45 -15.15 2.07 -3.10
C LEU A 45 -13.95 1.23 -3.54
N GLU A 46 -14.12 0.41 -4.58
CA GLU A 46 -13.03 -0.41 -5.12
C GLU A 46 -11.86 0.44 -5.63
N VAL A 47 -12.14 1.58 -6.27
CA VAL A 47 -11.11 2.54 -6.70
C VAL A 47 -10.33 3.06 -5.50
N VAL A 48 -11.01 3.56 -4.46
CA VAL A 48 -10.35 4.10 -3.27
C VAL A 48 -9.54 3.02 -2.55
N VAL A 49 -10.08 1.81 -2.40
CA VAL A 49 -9.34 0.71 -1.76
C VAL A 49 -8.11 0.34 -2.57
N ARG A 50 -8.19 0.29 -3.91
CA ARG A 50 -7.05 0.00 -4.77
C ARG A 50 -5.94 1.05 -4.63
N GLU A 51 -6.30 2.32 -4.56
CA GLU A 51 -5.32 3.39 -4.28
C GLU A 51 -4.60 3.16 -2.94
N GLU A 52 -5.35 2.80 -1.88
CA GLU A 52 -4.76 2.55 -0.56
C GLU A 52 -3.89 1.29 -0.54
N GLU A 53 -4.26 0.24 -1.29
CA GLU A 53 -3.40 -0.93 -1.47
C GLU A 53 -2.07 -0.57 -2.13
N ASP A 54 -2.10 0.25 -3.18
CA ASP A 54 -0.90 0.63 -3.92
C ASP A 54 0.01 1.52 -3.07
N LYS A 55 -0.55 2.41 -2.25
CA LYS A 55 0.19 3.15 -1.22
C LYS A 55 0.85 2.22 -0.20
N ILE A 56 0.13 1.19 0.27
CA ILE A 56 0.70 0.21 1.21
C ILE A 56 1.87 -0.56 0.55
N LYS A 57 1.69 -1.05 -0.68
CA LYS A 57 2.73 -1.76 -1.43
C LYS A 57 3.95 -0.88 -1.65
N SER A 58 3.74 0.38 -2.03
CA SER A 58 4.82 1.36 -2.22
C SER A 58 5.58 1.59 -0.92
N SER A 59 4.87 1.80 0.20
CA SER A 59 5.49 2.01 1.50
C SER A 59 6.30 0.79 1.98
N ILE A 60 5.81 -0.43 1.73
CA ILE A 60 6.56 -1.65 2.03
C ILE A 60 7.86 -1.71 1.22
N LYS A 61 7.79 -1.37 -0.07
CA LYS A 61 8.97 -1.34 -0.95
C LYS A 61 10.00 -0.30 -0.47
N GLU A 62 9.55 0.92 -0.19
CA GLU A 62 10.41 2.01 0.27
C GLU A 62 11.09 1.67 1.60
N LYS A 63 10.29 1.26 2.61
CA LYS A 63 10.82 0.87 3.92
C LYS A 63 11.70 -0.37 3.84
N GLY A 64 11.37 -1.32 2.97
CA GLY A 64 12.20 -2.50 2.72
C GLY A 64 13.55 -2.12 2.13
N LEU A 65 13.57 -1.19 1.17
CA LEU A 65 14.82 -0.66 0.62
C LEU A 65 15.64 0.05 1.69
N LEU A 66 15.03 0.94 2.48
CA LEU A 66 15.70 1.64 3.57
C LEU A 66 16.26 0.68 4.62
N ALA A 67 15.52 -0.37 4.96
CA ALA A 67 15.99 -1.42 5.87
C ALA A 67 17.23 -2.14 5.31
N VAL A 68 17.23 -2.48 4.01
CA VAL A 68 18.43 -3.06 3.36
C VAL A 68 19.60 -2.09 3.41
N LEU A 69 19.41 -0.83 3.05
CA LEU A 69 20.46 0.20 3.09
C LEU A 69 21.05 0.38 4.49
N ALA A 70 20.21 0.37 5.52
CA ALA A 70 20.64 0.45 6.92
C ALA A 70 21.51 -0.75 7.34
N LEU A 71 21.19 -1.97 6.88
CA LEU A 71 22.03 -3.15 7.11
C LEU A 71 23.41 -3.02 6.45
N PHE A 72 23.51 -2.28 5.36
CA PHE A 72 24.78 -1.94 4.69
C PHE A 72 25.51 -0.73 5.32
N GLY A 73 25.00 -0.17 6.43
CA GLY A 73 25.61 0.98 7.10
C GLY A 73 25.42 2.30 6.36
N LEU A 74 24.54 2.35 5.35
CA LEU A 74 24.21 3.58 4.64
C LEU A 74 23.17 4.36 5.45
N ASN A 75 23.64 5.41 6.13
CA ASN A 75 22.79 6.27 6.94
C ASN A 75 22.27 7.43 6.08
N LEU A 76 21.09 7.26 5.47
CA LEU A 76 20.42 8.30 4.66
C LEU A 76 19.73 9.39 5.50
N PHE A 77 19.80 9.28 6.83
CA PHE A 77 19.20 10.20 7.80
C PHE A 77 20.25 10.93 8.65
N GLY A 78 21.52 10.86 8.24
CA GLY A 78 22.62 11.64 8.83
C GLY A 78 22.59 13.10 8.37
#